data_AF-A0A963AR79-F1
#
_entry.id   AF-A0A963AR79-F1
#
_cell.length_a   1.000
_cell.length_b   1.000
_cell.length_c   1.000
_cell.angle_alpha   90.00
_cell.angle_beta   90.00
_cell.angle_gamma   90.00
#
_symmetry.space_group_name_H-M   'P 1'
#
loop_
_entity.id
_entity.type
_entity.pdbx_description
1 polymer ?
#
loop_
_entity_poly.entity_id
_entity_poly.type
_entity_poly.pdbx_seq_one_letter_code
_entity_poly.pdbx_strand_id
1 'polypeptide(L)' 'HLVMIGMLKLDGPDEHQQRLIDEKRAQYEESIEQSDAEHCSEFPEDAQLCKKCSTKAMIQMDGCMTCLNCGESKCS' A
#
# COMPACT_ATOMS: atom_id res chain seq x y z
N HIS A 1 9.66 17.95 20.58
CA HIS A 1 10.55 18.83 21.37
C HIS A 1 10.81 18.27 22.77
N LEU A 2 9.81 18.15 23.65
CA LEU A 2 9.97 17.71 25.06
C LEU A 2 10.65 16.34 25.26
N VAL A 3 10.39 15.39 24.36
CA VAL A 3 11.07 14.09 24.31
C VAL A 3 12.55 14.21 23.93
N MET A 4 12.85 15.05 22.94
CA MET A 4 14.19 15.21 22.38
C MET A 4 15.14 15.96 23.34
N ILE A 5 14.59 16.85 24.17
CA ILE A 5 15.33 17.53 25.25
C ILE A 5 15.40 16.71 26.54
N GLY A 6 14.96 15.45 26.54
CA GLY A 6 15.08 14.52 27.66
C GLY A 6 14.10 14.74 28.83
N MET A 7 13.08 15.59 28.67
CA MET A 7 12.08 15.83 29.72
C MET A 7 10.98 14.76 29.77
N LEU A 8 10.76 14.04 28.66
CA LEU A 8 9.79 12.92 28.59
C LEU A 8 10.50 11.70 28.04
N LYS A 9 10.26 10.53 28.64
CA LYS A 9 10.71 9.25 28.10
C LYS A 9 9.83 8.86 26.91
N LEU A 10 10.47 8.35 25.86
CA LEU A 10 9.80 7.55 24.85
C LEU A 10 9.67 6.15 25.42
N ASP A 11 8.60 5.90 26.15
CA ASP A 11 8.22 4.53 26.46
C ASP A 11 7.61 3.92 25.20
N GLY A 12 8.12 2.75 24.82
CA GLY A 12 7.61 1.99 23.68
C GLY A 12 6.19 1.47 23.92
N PRO A 13 5.58 0.81 22.92
CA PRO A 13 4.32 0.13 23.15
C PRO A 13 4.47 -0.91 24.28
N ASP A 14 3.54 -0.87 25.23
CA ASP A 14 3.44 -1.87 26.29
C ASP A 14 3.12 -3.27 25.71
N GLU A 15 3.34 -4.37 26.45
CA GLU A 15 3.14 -5.74 25.95
C GLU A 15 1.76 -5.97 25.33
N HIS A 16 0.72 -5.33 25.88
CA HIS A 16 -0.62 -5.40 25.30
C HIS A 16 -0.70 -4.69 23.93
N GLN A 17 -0.07 -3.52 23.79
CA GLN A 17 -0.04 -2.80 22.52
C GLN A 17 0.82 -3.53 21.48
N GLN A 18 1.94 -4.11 21.90
CA GLN A 18 2.79 -4.92 21.03
C GLN A 18 1.99 -6.09 20.44
N ARG A 19 1.25 -6.84 21.27
CA ARG A 19 0.39 -7.94 20.81
C ARG A 19 -0.65 -7.50 19.80
N LEU A 20 -1.29 -6.34 20.01
CA LEU A 20 -2.27 -5.81 19.07
C LEU A 20 -1.62 -5.41 17.74
N ILE A 21 -0.41 -4.86 17.75
CA ILE A 21 0.34 -4.50 16.54
C ILE A 21 0.69 -5.76 15.76
N ASP A 22 1.17 -6.80 16.44
CA ASP A 22 1.54 -8.07 15.80
C ASP A 22 0.32 -8.77 15.20
N GLU A 23 -0.79 -8.85 15.95
CA GLU A 23 -2.05 -9.42 15.46
C GLU A 23 -2.59 -8.66 14.24
N LYS A 24 -2.55 -7.32 14.27
CA LYS A 24 -2.98 -6.49 13.15
C LYS A 24 -2.07 -6.59 11.94
N ARG A 25 -0.76 -6.74 12.16
CA ARG A 25 0.20 -6.96 11.07
C ARG A 25 -0.08 -8.28 10.36
N ALA A 26 -0.29 -9.36 11.12
CA ALA A 26 -0.63 -10.66 10.55
C ALA A 26 -1.94 -10.60 9.72
N GLN A 27 -3.00 -9.98 10.27
CA GLN A 27 -4.26 -9.76 9.53
C GLN A 27 -4.06 -8.98 8.23
N TYR A 28 -3.19 -7.97 8.23
CA TYR A 28 -2.91 -7.16 7.06
C TYR A 28 -2.12 -7.95 6.00
N GLU A 29 -1.09 -8.68 6.39
CA GLU A 29 -0.29 -9.52 5.49
C GLU A 29 -1.18 -10.57 4.79
N GLU A 30 -2.05 -11.26 5.54
CA GLU A 30 -3.01 -12.22 4.97
C GLU A 30 -3.97 -11.53 3.96
N SER A 31 -4.45 -10.33 4.28
CA SER A 31 -5.35 -9.59 3.38
C SER A 31 -4.65 -9.11 2.10
N ILE A 32 -3.36 -8.78 2.19
CA ILE A 32 -2.56 -8.35 1.03
C ILE A 32 -2.29 -9.54 0.12
N GLU A 33 -1.87 -10.69 0.66
CA GLU A 33 -1.64 -11.90 -0.13
C GLU A 33 -2.88 -12.32 -0.91
N GLN A 34 -4.07 -12.22 -0.30
CA GLN A 34 -5.34 -12.47 -0.99
C GLN A 34 -5.59 -11.44 -2.10
N SER A 35 -5.38 -10.15 -1.82
CA SER A 35 -5.64 -9.09 -2.81
C SER A 35 -4.66 -9.09 -4.00
N ASP A 36 -3.37 -9.38 -3.78
CA ASP A 36 -2.37 -9.49 -4.85
C ASP A 36 -2.61 -10.76 -5.70
N ALA A 37 -3.05 -11.87 -5.10
CA ALA A 37 -3.41 -13.07 -5.84
C ALA A 37 -4.59 -12.87 -6.79
N GLU A 38 -5.61 -12.09 -6.39
CA GLU A 38 -6.76 -11.79 -7.26
C GLU A 38 -6.46 -10.69 -8.30
N HIS A 39 -5.54 -9.78 -8.03
CA HIS A 39 -5.15 -8.72 -8.97
C HIS A 39 -4.06 -9.12 -9.98
N CYS A 40 -3.18 -10.07 -9.64
CA CYS A 40 -2.09 -10.52 -10.51
C CYS A 40 -2.57 -11.27 -11.76
N SER A 41 -3.80 -11.76 -11.80
CA SER A 41 -4.29 -12.53 -12.95
C SER A 41 -4.84 -11.66 -14.09
N GLU A 42 -5.23 -10.40 -13.84
CA GLU A 42 -5.98 -9.59 -14.83
C GLU A 42 -5.16 -8.46 -15.48
N PHE A 43 -4.08 -8.03 -14.84
CA PHE A 43 -3.22 -6.94 -15.32
C PHE A 43 -1.73 -7.34 -15.24
N PRO A 44 -0.86 -6.82 -16.13
CA PRO A 44 0.56 -7.17 -16.12
C PRO A 44 1.25 -6.83 -14.80
N GLU A 45 2.27 -7.60 -14.39
CA GLU A 45 2.96 -7.43 -13.11
C GLU A 45 3.62 -6.03 -12.95
N ASP A 46 4.06 -5.44 -14.06
CA ASP A 46 4.61 -4.07 -14.11
C ASP A 46 3.53 -2.97 -13.98
N ALA A 47 2.25 -3.33 -13.84
CA ALA A 47 1.19 -2.35 -13.63
C ALA A 47 1.34 -1.65 -12.27
N GLN A 48 1.15 -0.34 -12.30
CA GLN A 48 1.19 0.54 -11.15
C GLN A 48 -0.22 0.83 -10.63
N LEU A 49 -0.30 1.31 -9.38
CA LEU A 49 -1.55 1.73 -8.76
C LEU A 49 -2.12 2.98 -9.48
N CYS A 50 -3.32 2.83 -10.05
CA CYS A 50 -4.06 3.95 -10.62
C CYS A 50 -4.60 4.84 -9.50
N LYS A 51 -4.22 6.12 -9.49
CA LYS A 51 -4.68 7.09 -8.46
C LYS A 51 -6.18 7.42 -8.52
N LYS A 52 -6.85 7.10 -9.63
CA LYS A 52 -8.27 7.40 -9.83
C LYS A 52 -9.19 6.31 -9.30
N CYS A 53 -8.88 5.05 -9.60
CA CYS A 53 -9.71 3.90 -9.21
C CYS A 53 -9.05 2.98 -8.17
N SER A 54 -7.83 3.30 -7.73
CA SER A 54 -7.06 2.53 -6.74
C SER A 54 -6.83 1.07 -7.13
N THR A 55 -6.74 0.78 -8.43
CA THR A 55 -6.48 -0.55 -8.98
C THR A 55 -5.07 -0.60 -9.56
N LYS A 56 -4.32 -1.68 -9.33
CA LYS A 56 -2.98 -1.91 -9.89
C LYS A 56 -3.08 -2.31 -11.38
N ALA A 57 -3.43 -1.34 -12.22
CA ALA A 57 -3.76 -1.55 -13.63
C ALA A 57 -3.18 -0.44 -14.54
N MET A 58 -2.32 0.43 -14.02
CA MET A 58 -1.76 1.56 -14.76
C MET A 58 -0.42 1.18 -15.41
N ILE A 59 -0.32 1.29 -16.73
CA ILE A 59 0.89 0.96 -17.48
C ILE A 59 1.35 2.14 -18.35
N GLN A 60 2.62 2.15 -18.74
CA GLN A 60 3.12 3.10 -19.72
C GLN A 60 3.02 2.49 -21.12
N MET A 61 2.18 3.06 -21.99
CA MET A 61 2.12 2.72 -23.41
C MET A 61 2.32 4.00 -24.23
N ASP A 62 3.24 3.94 -25.20
CA ASP A 62 3.51 5.03 -26.14
C ASP A 62 3.81 6.40 -25.49
N GLY A 63 4.47 6.38 -24.33
CA GLY A 63 4.84 7.59 -23.58
C GLY A 63 3.73 8.16 -22.67
N CYS A 64 2.55 7.54 -22.64
CA CYS A 64 1.45 7.93 -21.75
C CYS A 64 1.21 6.87 -20.66
N MET A 65 0.85 7.32 -19.46
CA MET A 65 0.39 6.44 -18.38
C MET A 65 -1.09 6.16 -18.54
N THR A 66 -1.47 4.92 -18.82
CA THR A 66 -2.86 4.51 -19.12
C THR A 66 -3.32 3.42 -18.14
N CYS A 67 -4.48 3.61 -17.53
CA CYS A 67 -5.13 2.63 -16.67
C CYS A 67 -6.03 1.69 -17.47
N LEU A 68 -5.73 0.39 -17.44
CA LEU A 68 -6.51 -0.64 -18.12
C LEU A 68 -7.87 -0.92 -17.45
N ASN A 69 -8.03 -0.56 -16.17
CA ASN A 69 -9.30 -0.74 -15.45
C ASN A 69 -10.32 0.39 -15.68
N CYS A 70 -9.87 1.65 -15.72
CA CYS A 70 -10.78 2.82 -15.74
C CYS A 70 -10.55 3.80 -16.90
N GLY A 71 -9.63 3.49 -17.81
CA GLY A 71 -9.34 4.31 -18.99
C GLY A 71 -8.65 5.65 -18.71
N GLU A 72 -8.22 5.90 -17.47
CA GLU A 72 -7.47 7.12 -17.14
C GLU A 72 -6.15 7.15 -17.91
N SER A 73 -5.91 8.21 -18.66
CA SER A 73 -4.67 8.39 -19.42
C SER A 73 -4.03 9.73 -19.09
N LYS A 74 -2.71 9.72 -18.84
CA LYS A 74 -1.91 10.92 -18.61
C LYS A 74 -0.70 10.90 -19.54
N CYS A 75 -0.74 11.77 -20.55
CA CYS A 75 0.38 12.03 -21.46
C CYS A 75 1.16 13.26 -20.99
N SER A 76 2.48 13.27 -21.21
CA SER A 76 3.35 14.42 -20.92
C SER A 76 3.48 15.32 -22.14
#